data_AF-A0A7V9USY0-F1
#
_entry.id   AF-A0A7V9USY0-F1
#
_cell.length_a   1.000
_cell.length_b   1.000
_cell.length_c   1.000
_cell.angle_alpha   90.00
_cell.angle_beta   90.00
_cell.angle_gamma   90.00
#
_symmetry.space_group_name_H-M   'P 1'
#
loop_
_entity.id
_entity.type
_entity.pdbx_description
1 polymer ?
#
loop_
_entity_poly.entity_id
_entity_poly.type
_entity_poly.pdbx_seq_one_letter_code
_entity_poly.pdbx_strand_id
1 'polypeptide(L)'
;MPAFAQQPDVDEIAPPPLKIIAKGEKKQLEETPDVKKRTILALQLMESKLKKIEELDNQNEFARMYEELGGFHALMDYTLDFLYRNNTGNRKNLNNLKRYEMGLRTFPARLEVIRRELPIKYESYLRELLKVIRDTRSKAVEPFFDNTVVPNANS
;
A
#
# COMPACT_ATOMS: atom_id res chain seq x y z
N MET A 1 10.58 24.33 -36.07
CA MET A 1 11.52 23.98 -34.97
C MET A 1 10.72 23.19 -33.94
N PRO A 2 10.79 21.84 -33.90
CA PRO A 2 10.17 21.09 -32.81
C PRO A 2 11.07 21.15 -31.57
N ALA A 3 10.48 21.49 -30.42
CA ALA A 3 11.14 21.42 -29.13
C ALA A 3 11.26 19.93 -28.72
N PHE A 4 12.50 19.45 -28.52
CA PHE A 4 12.73 18.16 -27.90
C PHE A 4 12.46 18.29 -26.40
N ALA A 5 11.47 17.54 -25.90
CA ALA A 5 11.28 17.34 -24.48
C ALA A 5 12.51 16.58 -23.92
N GLN A 6 13.23 17.19 -22.98
CA GLN A 6 14.30 16.51 -22.25
C GLN A 6 13.67 15.39 -21.43
N GLN A 7 13.97 14.15 -21.80
CA GLN A 7 13.71 12.99 -20.96
C GLN A 7 14.72 13.06 -19.80
N PRO A 8 14.30 13.10 -18.53
CA PRO A 8 15.24 13.18 -17.42
C PRO A 8 16.18 11.98 -17.48
N ASP A 9 17.49 12.21 -17.34
CA ASP A 9 18.50 11.16 -17.35
C ASP A 9 18.17 10.15 -16.25
N VAL A 10 18.27 8.86 -16.58
CA VAL A 10 17.92 7.74 -15.67
C VAL A 10 18.74 7.79 -14.37
N ASP A 11 19.91 8.43 -14.40
CA ASP A 11 20.80 8.67 -13.27
C ASP A 11 20.28 9.70 -12.25
N GLU A 12 19.26 10.51 -12.61
CA GLU A 12 18.65 11.48 -11.70
C GLU A 12 17.56 10.86 -10.81
N ILE A 13 17.11 9.64 -11.10
CA ILE A 13 16.03 8.97 -10.38
C ILE A 13 16.57 8.26 -9.15
N ALA A 14 15.95 8.48 -7.99
CA ALA A 14 16.30 7.76 -6.77
C ALA A 14 15.99 6.26 -6.97
N PRO A 15 16.88 5.35 -6.51
CA PRO A 15 16.57 3.93 -6.51
C PRO A 15 15.30 3.69 -5.68
N PRO A 16 14.53 2.61 -5.88
CA PRO A 16 13.37 2.32 -5.05
C PRO A 16 13.78 2.14 -3.57
N PRO A 17 12.98 2.58 -2.60
CA PRO A 17 13.31 2.43 -1.19
C PRO A 17 13.23 0.97 -0.78
N LEU A 18 14.00 0.62 0.24
CA LEU A 18 13.96 -0.71 0.81
C LEU A 18 12.61 -0.93 1.51
N LYS A 19 11.92 -2.00 1.13
CA LYS A 19 10.65 -2.41 1.75
C LYS A 19 10.90 -3.13 3.07
N ILE A 20 11.18 -2.37 4.13
CA ILE A 20 11.50 -2.90 5.45
C ILE A 20 10.43 -2.47 6.46
N ILE A 21 9.82 -3.44 7.14
CA ILE A 21 8.96 -3.18 8.30
C ILE A 21 9.87 -3.01 9.52
N ALA A 22 9.63 -1.97 10.32
CA ALA A 22 10.41 -1.77 11.53
C ALA A 22 10.22 -2.96 12.49
N LYS A 23 11.28 -3.38 13.17
CA LYS A 23 11.25 -4.58 14.05
C LYS A 23 10.12 -4.50 15.09
N GLY A 24 9.88 -3.32 15.66
CA GLY A 24 8.79 -3.10 16.62
C GLY A 24 7.40 -3.28 16.01
N GLU A 25 7.17 -2.72 14.81
CA GLU A 25 5.89 -2.84 14.08
C GLU A 25 5.61 -4.30 13.71
N LYS A 26 6.63 -5.01 13.19
CA LYS A 26 6.52 -6.43 12.85
C LYS A 26 6.18 -7.26 14.08
N LYS A 27 6.87 -7.02 15.20
CA LYS A 27 6.62 -7.72 16.47
C LYS A 27 5.20 -7.48 16.96
N GLN A 28 4.71 -6.24 16.95
CA GLN A 28 3.34 -5.91 17.37
C GLN A 28 2.28 -6.64 16.52
N LEU A 29 2.51 -6.75 15.21
CA LEU A 29 1.63 -7.50 14.32
C LEU A 29 1.66 -9.01 14.60
N GLU A 30 2.84 -9.58 14.86
CA GLU A 30 3.00 -11.01 15.17
C GLU A 30 2.42 -11.39 16.53
N GLU A 31 2.49 -10.49 17.51
CA GLU A 31 1.89 -10.64 18.84
C GLU A 31 0.36 -10.47 18.84
N THR A 32 -0.24 -10.08 17.71
CA THR A 32 -1.69 -9.94 17.57
C THR A 32 -2.28 -11.12 16.77
N PRO A 33 -2.72 -12.22 17.42
CA PRO A 33 -3.19 -13.42 16.73
C PRO A 33 -4.57 -13.24 16.09
N ASP A 34 -5.43 -12.38 16.65
CA ASP A 34 -6.76 -12.13 16.11
C ASP A 34 -6.67 -11.38 14.77
N VAL A 35 -7.15 -12.01 13.71
CA VAL A 35 -7.07 -11.50 12.33
C VAL A 35 -7.68 -10.10 12.20
N LYS A 36 -8.82 -9.86 12.85
CA LYS A 36 -9.51 -8.56 12.79
C LYS A 36 -8.69 -7.48 13.49
N LYS A 37 -8.24 -7.73 14.71
CA LYS A 37 -7.39 -6.79 15.48
C LYS A 37 -6.09 -6.50 14.74
N ARG A 38 -5.45 -7.52 14.18
CA ARG A 38 -4.21 -7.36 13.40
C ARG A 38 -4.43 -6.55 12.13
N THR A 39 -5.56 -6.75 11.43
CA THR A 39 -5.92 -5.94 10.25
C THR A 39 -6.09 -4.46 10.62
N ILE A 40 -6.77 -4.18 11.73
CA ILE A 40 -6.97 -2.82 12.23
C ILE A 40 -5.61 -2.20 12.62
N LEU A 41 -4.78 -2.94 13.35
CA LEU A 41 -3.45 -2.50 13.75
C LEU A 41 -2.57 -2.19 12.54
N ALA A 42 -2.57 -3.05 11.53
CA ALA A 42 -1.82 -2.82 10.30
C ALA A 42 -2.25 -1.52 9.59
N LEU A 43 -3.55 -1.27 9.48
CA LEU A 43 -4.07 -0.01 8.92
C LEU A 43 -3.67 1.21 9.76
N GLN A 44 -3.64 1.09 11.09
CA GLN A 44 -3.18 2.15 11.99
C GLN A 44 -1.68 2.43 11.84
N LEU A 45 -0.87 1.39 11.65
CA LEU A 45 0.57 1.54 11.37
C LEU A 45 0.79 2.21 10.00
N MET A 46 0.05 1.80 8.96
CA MET A 46 0.08 2.46 7.64
C MET A 46 -0.33 3.93 7.72
N GLU A 47 -1.39 4.25 8.48
CA GLU A 47 -1.81 5.63 8.71
C GLU A 47 -0.72 6.44 9.43
N SER A 48 -0.05 5.83 10.42
CA SER A 48 1.04 6.48 11.16
C SER A 48 2.25 6.73 10.25
N LYS A 49 2.60 5.78 9.37
CA LYS A 49 3.61 5.95 8.33
C LYS A 49 3.26 7.12 7.40
N LEU A 50 2.02 7.17 6.92
CA LEU A 50 1.58 8.21 6.00
C LEU A 50 1.63 9.60 6.63
N LYS A 51 1.20 9.74 7.89
CA LYS A 51 1.35 11.02 8.62
C LYS A 51 2.80 11.46 8.75
N LYS A 52 3.70 10.52 9.02
CA LYS A 52 5.14 10.82 9.09
C LYS A 52 5.71 11.18 7.72
N ILE A 53 5.26 10.54 6.65
CA ILE A 53 5.61 10.89 5.27
C ILE A 53 5.19 12.34 4.98
N GLU A 54 3.95 12.71 5.31
CA GLU A 54 3.45 14.09 5.14
C GLU A 54 4.26 15.09 5.96
N GLU A 55 4.63 14.76 7.20
CA GLU A 55 5.48 15.62 8.03
C GLU A 55 6.87 15.83 7.42
N LEU A 56 7.50 14.76 6.93
CA LEU A 56 8.83 14.83 6.31
C LEU A 56 8.81 15.56 4.97
N ASP A 57 7.72 15.43 4.19
CA ASP A 57 7.49 16.18 2.96
C ASP A 57 7.45 17.68 3.23
N ASN A 58 6.67 18.10 4.24
CA ASN A 58 6.61 19.51 4.70
C ASN A 58 7.97 20.04 5.17
N GLN A 59 8.85 19.17 5.69
CA GLN A 59 10.19 19.52 6.14
C GLN A 59 11.25 19.44 5.02
N ASN A 60 10.85 19.04 3.80
CA ASN A 60 11.76 18.72 2.69
C ASN A 60 12.80 17.64 3.02
N GLU A 61 12.52 16.78 4.02
CA GLU A 61 13.39 15.65 4.41
C GLU A 61 13.15 14.44 3.50
N PHE A 62 13.32 14.62 2.18
CA PHE A 62 12.89 13.64 1.17
C PHE A 62 13.54 12.26 1.31
N ALA A 63 14.81 12.19 1.74
CA ALA A 63 15.49 10.90 1.93
C ALA A 63 14.80 10.04 3.02
N ARG A 64 14.46 10.64 4.15
CA ARG A 64 13.74 9.97 5.25
C ARG A 64 12.29 9.69 4.88
N MET A 65 11.64 10.62 4.19
CA MET A 65 10.30 10.41 3.65
C MET A 65 10.26 9.14 2.79
N TYR A 66 11.28 8.96 1.97
CA TYR A 66 11.41 7.83 1.06
C TYR A 66 11.62 6.49 1.78
N GLU A 67 12.37 6.47 2.89
CA GLU A 67 12.45 5.31 3.77
C GLU A 67 11.09 4.95 4.37
N GLU A 68 10.31 5.94 4.84
CA GLU A 68 8.97 5.71 5.38
C GLU A 68 7.99 5.22 4.31
N LEU A 69 8.12 5.67 3.05
CA LEU A 69 7.36 5.12 1.91
C LEU A 69 7.69 3.65 1.66
N GLY A 70 8.96 3.25 1.80
CA GLY A 70 9.38 1.85 1.77
C GLY A 70 8.71 1.03 2.88
N GLY A 71 8.70 1.55 4.11
CA GLY A 71 8.04 0.91 5.24
C GLY A 71 6.52 0.79 5.10
N PHE A 72 5.86 1.83 4.58
CA PHE A 72 4.44 1.80 4.24
C PHE A 72 4.11 0.68 3.24
N HIS A 73 4.89 0.60 2.15
CA HIS A 73 4.74 -0.44 1.13
C HIS A 73 4.95 -1.83 1.75
N ALA A 74 5.98 -2.00 2.58
CA ALA A 74 6.26 -3.28 3.23
C ALA A 74 5.12 -3.73 4.14
N LEU A 75 4.52 -2.81 4.92
CA LEU A 75 3.34 -3.10 5.72
C LEU A 75 2.16 -3.54 4.85
N MET A 76 1.96 -2.92 3.69
CA MET A 76 0.90 -3.27 2.76
C MET A 76 1.05 -4.70 2.25
N ASP A 77 2.23 -5.03 1.70
CA ASP A 77 2.54 -6.37 1.20
C ASP A 77 2.40 -7.44 2.29
N TYR A 78 2.95 -7.17 3.49
CA TYR A 78 2.90 -8.09 4.63
C TYR A 78 1.47 -8.33 5.14
N THR A 79 0.64 -7.29 5.14
CA THR A 79 -0.75 -7.40 5.60
C THR A 79 -1.60 -8.16 4.61
N LEU A 80 -1.43 -7.90 3.31
CA LEU A 80 -2.12 -8.64 2.27
C LEU A 80 -1.76 -10.14 2.32
N ASP A 81 -0.48 -10.46 2.38
CA ASP A 81 0.00 -11.85 2.49
C ASP A 81 -0.55 -12.54 3.74
N PHE A 82 -0.54 -11.87 4.90
CA PHE A 82 -1.17 -12.40 6.11
C PHE A 82 -2.66 -12.70 5.91
N LEU A 83 -3.42 -11.78 5.30
CA LEU A 83 -4.86 -11.97 5.07
C LEU A 83 -5.16 -13.12 4.12
N TYR A 84 -4.37 -13.29 3.06
CA TYR A 84 -4.52 -14.40 2.12
C TYR A 84 -4.15 -15.74 2.75
N ARG A 85 -3.05 -15.82 3.52
CA ARG A 85 -2.66 -17.05 4.23
C ARG A 85 -3.70 -17.49 5.25
N ASN A 86 -4.42 -16.54 5.84
CA ASN A 86 -5.49 -16.81 6.80
C ASN A 86 -6.86 -16.93 6.12
N ASN A 87 -6.95 -16.82 4.79
CA ASN A 87 -8.20 -16.90 4.07
C ASN A 87 -8.69 -18.36 3.96
N THR A 88 -9.48 -18.78 4.93
CA THR A 88 -10.15 -20.10 4.91
C THR A 88 -11.44 -20.13 4.07
N GLY A 89 -11.70 -19.13 3.20
CA GLY A 89 -12.92 -19.03 2.40
C GLY A 89 -14.21 -18.70 3.17
N ASN A 90 -14.12 -18.39 4.47
CA ASN A 90 -15.29 -18.08 5.29
C ASN A 90 -15.63 -16.57 5.27
N ARG A 91 -16.88 -16.25 5.62
CA ARG A 91 -17.40 -14.86 5.63
C ARG A 91 -16.62 -13.91 6.54
N LYS A 92 -16.02 -14.40 7.62
CA LYS A 92 -15.24 -13.57 8.56
C LYS A 92 -13.95 -13.07 7.90
N ASN A 93 -13.28 -13.90 7.11
CA ASN A 93 -12.06 -13.52 6.40
C ASN A 93 -12.35 -12.56 5.25
N LEU A 94 -13.43 -12.81 4.49
CA LEU A 94 -13.93 -11.85 3.50
C LEU A 94 -14.17 -10.48 4.14
N ASN A 95 -14.79 -10.41 5.33
CA ASN A 95 -14.99 -9.14 6.03
C ASN A 95 -13.68 -8.42 6.38
N ASN A 96 -12.60 -9.15 6.69
CA ASN A 96 -11.29 -8.56 7.00
C ASN A 96 -10.58 -8.06 5.73
N LEU A 97 -10.65 -8.82 4.63
CA LEU A 97 -10.16 -8.38 3.31
C LEU A 97 -10.90 -7.11 2.84
N LYS A 98 -12.23 -7.07 2.97
CA LYS A 98 -13.02 -5.87 2.67
C LYS A 98 -12.66 -4.70 3.57
N ARG A 99 -12.46 -4.94 4.88
CA ARG A 99 -12.00 -3.90 5.82
C ARG A 99 -10.66 -3.34 5.38
N TYR A 100 -9.75 -4.21 4.97
CA TYR A 100 -8.43 -3.84 4.50
C TYR A 100 -8.52 -2.99 3.22
N GLU A 101 -9.27 -3.43 2.21
CA GLU A 101 -9.53 -2.66 0.98
C GLU A 101 -10.08 -1.27 1.28
N MET A 102 -11.12 -1.20 2.13
CA MET A 102 -11.75 0.07 2.48
C MET A 102 -10.78 1.00 3.20
N GLY A 103 -9.93 0.44 4.08
CA GLY A 103 -8.90 1.20 4.78
C GLY A 103 -7.86 1.79 3.82
N LEU A 104 -7.44 1.03 2.80
CA LEU A 104 -6.49 1.51 1.80
C LEU A 104 -7.05 2.64 0.91
N ARG A 105 -8.38 2.81 0.82
CA ARG A 105 -9.02 3.77 -0.10
C ARG A 105 -8.65 5.23 0.19
N THR A 106 -8.27 5.57 1.42
CA THR A 106 -7.95 6.94 1.83
C THR A 106 -6.54 7.37 1.43
N PHE A 107 -5.62 6.42 1.27
CA PHE A 107 -4.19 6.72 1.06
C PHE A 107 -3.84 7.30 -0.32
N PRO A 108 -4.42 6.83 -1.45
CA PRO A 108 -4.03 7.33 -2.77
C PRO A 108 -4.17 8.85 -2.93
N ALA A 109 -5.26 9.44 -2.42
CA ALA A 109 -5.49 10.88 -2.56
C ALA A 109 -4.41 11.70 -1.84
N ARG A 110 -3.97 11.25 -0.66
CA ARG A 110 -2.93 11.91 0.15
C ARG A 110 -1.55 11.75 -0.48
N LEU A 111 -1.21 10.55 -0.95
CA LEU A 111 0.03 10.30 -1.68
C LEU A 111 0.10 11.06 -3.01
N GLU A 112 -1.03 11.30 -3.67
CA GLU A 112 -1.09 12.15 -4.87
C GLU A 112 -0.83 13.63 -4.58
N VAL A 113 -1.17 14.13 -3.38
CA VAL A 113 -0.82 15.49 -2.96
C VAL A 113 0.70 15.62 -2.84
N ILE A 114 1.33 14.74 -2.04
CA ILE A 114 2.79 14.67 -1.87
C ILE A 114 3.50 14.57 -3.22
N ARG A 115 3.00 13.72 -4.14
CA ARG A 115 3.61 13.53 -5.47
C ARG A 115 3.75 14.81 -6.27
N ARG A 116 2.79 15.73 -6.15
CA ARG A 116 2.77 16.96 -6.96
C ARG A 116 3.84 17.97 -6.53
N GLU A 117 4.31 17.84 -5.29
CA GLU A 117 5.26 18.78 -4.66
C GLU A 117 6.68 18.19 -4.64
N LEU A 118 6.82 16.89 -4.92
CA LEU A 118 8.10 16.20 -4.91
C LEU A 118 9.02 16.56 -6.08
N PRO A 119 10.34 16.62 -5.84
CA PRO A 119 11.33 16.61 -6.91
C PRO A 119 11.19 15.36 -7.79
N ILE A 120 11.40 15.53 -9.11
CA ILE A 120 11.29 14.47 -10.14
C ILE A 120 12.04 13.18 -9.72
N LYS A 121 13.19 13.34 -9.06
CA LYS A 121 14.02 12.27 -8.51
C LYS A 121 13.25 11.21 -7.70
N TYR A 122 12.26 11.62 -6.89
CA TYR A 122 11.51 10.72 -6.00
C TYR A 122 10.11 10.36 -6.53
N GLU A 123 9.66 11.07 -7.57
CA GLU A 123 8.29 11.02 -8.07
C GLU A 123 7.95 9.65 -8.69
N SER A 124 8.92 9.03 -9.36
CA SER A 124 8.77 7.76 -10.09
C SER A 124 8.25 6.65 -9.18
N TYR A 125 8.86 6.48 -8.01
CA TYR A 125 8.46 5.46 -7.06
C TYR A 125 7.09 5.73 -6.45
N LEU A 126 6.72 6.99 -6.22
CA LEU A 126 5.41 7.32 -5.68
C LEU A 126 4.30 7.02 -6.71
N ARG A 127 4.56 7.25 -8.01
CA ARG A 127 3.66 6.80 -9.10
C ARG A 127 3.50 5.29 -9.10
N GLU A 128 4.58 4.55 -8.88
CA GLU A 128 4.53 3.09 -8.79
C GLU A 128 3.73 2.64 -7.56
N LEU A 129 4.01 3.19 -6.38
CA LEU A 129 3.29 2.88 -5.15
C LEU A 129 1.78 3.11 -5.29
N LEU A 130 1.36 4.19 -5.95
CA LEU A 130 -0.05 4.47 -6.24
C LEU A 130 -0.71 3.38 -7.11
N LYS A 131 0.03 2.81 -8.07
CA LYS A 131 -0.43 1.64 -8.84
C LYS A 131 -0.52 0.41 -7.93
N VAL A 132 0.51 0.15 -7.11
CA VAL A 132 0.50 -0.99 -6.19
C VAL A 132 -0.66 -0.91 -5.19
N ILE A 133 -1.01 0.27 -4.66
CA ILE A 133 -2.18 0.42 -3.78
C ILE A 133 -3.46 0.06 -4.53
N ARG A 134 -3.60 0.49 -5.79
CA ARG A 134 -4.75 0.13 -6.62
C ARG A 134 -4.83 -1.38 -6.84
N ASP A 135 -3.72 -2.00 -7.20
CA ASP A 135 -3.65 -3.44 -7.46
C ASP A 135 -3.90 -4.26 -6.18
N THR A 136 -3.37 -3.80 -5.05
CA THR A 136 -3.61 -4.40 -3.73
C THR A 136 -5.09 -4.34 -3.34
N ARG A 137 -5.76 -3.22 -3.62
CA ARG A 137 -7.21 -3.09 -3.40
C ARG A 137 -7.99 -4.03 -4.32
N SER A 138 -7.60 -4.15 -5.58
CA SER A 138 -8.20 -5.12 -6.51
C SER A 138 -8.04 -6.55 -6.00
N LYS A 139 -6.83 -6.93 -5.59
CA LYS A 139 -6.55 -8.23 -4.97
C LYS A 139 -7.42 -8.48 -3.74
N ALA A 140 -7.49 -7.52 -2.83
CA ALA A 140 -8.30 -7.66 -1.61
C ALA A 140 -9.80 -7.93 -1.87
N VAL A 141 -10.34 -7.62 -3.05
CA VAL A 141 -11.72 -7.93 -3.42
C VAL A 141 -11.88 -9.17 -4.31
N GLU A 142 -10.81 -9.72 -4.88
CA GLU A 142 -10.86 -10.93 -5.73
C GLU A 142 -11.63 -12.08 -5.08
N PRO A 143 -11.43 -12.42 -3.79
CA PRO A 143 -12.11 -13.56 -3.17
C PRO A 143 -13.65 -13.43 -3.07
N PHE A 144 -14.21 -12.26 -3.35
CA PHE A 144 -15.67 -12.07 -3.41
C PHE A 144 -16.28 -12.54 -4.74
N PHE A 145 -15.46 -12.69 -5.77
CA PHE A 145 -15.92 -13.02 -7.13
C PHE A 145 -15.68 -14.50 -7.50
N ASP A 146 -14.79 -15.20 -6.78
CA ASP A 146 -14.48 -16.62 -7.01
C ASP A 146 -15.66 -17.59 -6.75
N ASN A 147 -16.69 -17.18 -5.99
CA ASN A 147 -17.86 -18.01 -5.68
C ASN A 147 -19.10 -17.67 -6.52
N THR A 148 -18.92 -17.05 -7.69
CA THR A 148 -20.03 -16.80 -8.61
C THR A 148 -20.39 -18.11 -9.33
N VAL A 149 -21.13 -18.99 -8.64
CA VAL A 149 -21.75 -20.16 -9.26
C VAL A 149 -22.74 -19.62 -10.29
N VAL A 150 -22.41 -19.72 -11.57
CA VAL A 150 -23.38 -19.56 -12.64
C VAL A 150 -24.47 -20.61 -12.37
N PRO A 151 -25.75 -20.25 -12.20
CA PRO A 151 -26.79 -21.26 -12.14
C PRO A 151 -26.72 -22.03 -13.46
N ASN A 152 -26.40 -23.33 -13.41
CA ASN A 152 -26.58 -24.19 -14.57
C ASN A 152 -28.07 -24.16 -14.91
N ALA A 153 -28.43 -23.38 -15.92
CA ALA A 153 -29.68 -23.50 -16.62
C ALA A 153 -29.59 -24.80 -17.45
N ASN A 154 -29.80 -25.94 -16.80
CA ASN A 154 -30.04 -27.19 -17.51
C ASN A 154 -31.55 -27.38 -17.64
N SER A 155 -31.91 -27.50 -18.91
CA SER A 155 -33.20 -27.78 -19.55
C SER A 155 -33.84 -29.10 -19.13
#